data_AF-A0A935MZI9-F1
#
_entry.id   AF-A0A935MZI9-F1
#
_cell.length_a   1.000
_cell.length_b   1.000
_cell.length_c   1.000
_cell.angle_alpha   90.00
_cell.angle_beta   90.00
_cell.angle_gamma   90.00
#
_symmetry.space_group_name_H-M   'P 1'
#
loop_
_entity.id
_entity.type
_entity.pdbx_description
1 polymer ?
#
loop_
_entity_poly.entity_id
_entity_poly.type
_entity_poly.pdbx_seq_one_letter_code
_entity_poly.pdbx_strand_id
1 'polypeptide(L)'
;MFSITSVINKSRVSQPYQLLLAGLVLLYLSMLALTANASAQITFTRVWAGPEYTRVTLESNLPIKYTLSLQSSPDQVILDLENIGINPSLGSLPTKIDPKDPLIKKANIAYLSSNGVRLTLALKSKAVPRAFVLDPMGKFGYRLVLDIFPPDRAANASENTMIH
;
A
#
# COMPACT_ATOMS: atom_id res chain seq x y z
N MET A 1 70.97 11.33 27.59
CA MET A 1 69.91 10.44 27.07
C MET A 1 68.90 11.34 26.37
N PHE A 2 68.80 11.23 25.03
CA PHE A 2 68.21 12.24 24.13
C PHE A 2 66.70 12.38 24.30
N SER A 3 66.21 13.63 24.39
CA SER A 3 64.78 13.96 24.31
C SER A 3 64.47 14.36 22.86
N ILE A 4 63.61 13.59 22.18
CA ILE A 4 63.16 13.87 20.81
C ILE A 4 61.78 14.52 20.92
N THR A 5 61.70 15.84 20.71
CA THR A 5 60.43 16.56 20.63
C THR A 5 59.88 16.41 19.20
N SER A 6 58.78 15.68 19.02
CA SER A 6 58.11 15.58 17.71
C SER A 6 57.37 16.89 17.40
N VAL A 7 57.77 17.59 16.35
CA VAL A 7 57.00 18.71 15.79
C VAL A 7 55.86 18.12 14.95
N ILE A 8 54.67 18.01 15.52
CA ILE A 8 53.46 17.65 14.77
C ILE A 8 53.03 18.90 14.00
N ASN A 9 53.36 18.95 12.71
CA ASN A 9 52.89 19.98 11.79
C ASN A 9 51.39 19.77 11.51
N LYS A 10 50.53 20.43 12.30
CA LYS A 10 49.09 20.47 12.06
C LYS A 10 48.84 21.56 11.01
N SER A 11 48.84 21.18 9.73
CA SER A 11 48.56 22.09 8.62
C SER A 11 47.25 22.85 8.90
N ARG A 12 47.38 24.15 9.20
CA ARG A 12 46.27 25.04 9.54
C ARG A 12 45.56 25.40 8.24
N VAL A 13 44.70 24.50 7.76
CA VAL A 13 43.78 24.78 6.66
C VAL A 13 43.00 26.05 7.04
N SER A 14 43.04 27.07 6.18
CA SER A 14 42.52 28.40 6.51
C SER A 14 41.01 28.35 6.77
N GLN A 15 40.54 29.11 7.77
CA GLN A 15 39.14 29.14 8.20
C GLN A 15 38.08 29.23 7.08
N PRO A 16 38.25 30.00 5.97
CA PRO A 16 37.24 30.04 4.92
C PRO A 16 37.06 28.70 4.18
N TYR A 17 38.12 27.89 4.02
CA TYR A 17 38.02 26.58 3.36
C TYR A 17 37.26 25.57 4.21
N GLN A 18 37.39 25.63 5.54
CA GLN A 18 36.64 24.76 6.44
C GLN A 18 35.14 25.06 6.41
N LEU A 19 34.75 26.33 6.34
CA LEU A 19 33.36 26.75 6.21
C LEU A 19 32.76 26.35 4.85
N LEU A 20 33.53 26.46 3.77
CA LEU A 20 33.10 26.07 2.43
C LEU A 20 32.91 24.54 2.32
N LEU A 21 33.85 23.76 2.86
CA LEU A 21 33.73 22.30 2.94
C LEU A 21 32.54 21.87 3.81
N ALA A 22 32.34 22.50 4.97
CA ALA A 22 31.20 22.20 5.84
C ALA A 22 29.86 22.52 5.14
N GLY A 23 29.79 23.63 4.40
CA GLY A 23 28.64 23.98 3.58
C GLY A 23 28.34 22.96 2.47
N LEU A 24 29.38 22.48 1.77
CA LEU A 24 29.25 21.43 0.76
C LEU A 24 28.80 20.09 1.35
N VAL A 25 29.32 19.71 2.53
CA VAL A 25 28.90 18.49 3.23
C VAL A 25 27.45 18.60 3.69
N LEU A 26 27.02 19.75 4.23
CA LEU A 26 25.62 19.99 4.61
C LEU A 26 24.68 19.96 3.41
N LEU A 27 25.09 20.54 2.28
CA LEU A 27 24.34 20.50 1.02
C LEU A 27 24.25 19.07 0.46
N TYR A 28 25.33 18.29 0.57
CA TYR A 28 25.32 16.89 0.18
C TYR A 28 24.38 16.08 1.08
N LEU A 29 24.47 16.22 2.41
CA LEU A 29 23.56 15.55 3.35
C LEU A 29 22.08 15.93 3.15
N SER A 30 21.78 17.18 2.80
CA SER A 30 20.40 17.61 2.54
C SER A 30 19.85 17.04 1.23
N MET A 31 20.69 16.81 0.22
CA MET A 31 20.31 16.12 -1.01
C MET A 31 20.04 14.63 -0.78
N LEU A 32 20.74 13.97 0.16
CA LEU A 32 20.44 12.60 0.57
C LEU A 32 19.11 12.46 1.33
N ALA A 33 18.62 13.53 1.97
CA ALA A 33 17.37 13.51 2.72
C ALA A 33 16.10 13.58 1.84
N LEU A 34 16.25 13.81 0.53
CA LEU A 34 15.14 13.88 -0.42
C LEU A 34 14.85 12.50 -1.05
N THR A 35 14.56 11.49 -0.23
CA THR A 35 13.98 10.25 -0.75
C THR A 35 12.52 10.54 -1.10
N ALA A 36 12.24 10.80 -2.38
CA ALA A 36 10.89 10.85 -2.89
C ALA A 36 10.25 9.45 -2.73
N ASN A 37 9.42 9.28 -1.71
CA ASN A 37 8.62 8.08 -1.56
C ASN A 37 7.58 8.08 -2.69
N ALA A 38 7.83 7.29 -3.74
CA ALA A 38 6.87 7.10 -4.80
C ALA A 38 5.60 6.47 -4.21
N SER A 39 4.46 7.15 -4.38
CA SER A 39 3.17 6.61 -3.96
C SER A 39 2.76 5.48 -4.90
N ALA A 40 2.22 4.39 -4.35
CA ALA A 40 1.58 3.38 -5.16
C ALA A 40 0.35 3.99 -5.85
N GLN A 41 0.14 3.64 -7.10
CA GLN A 41 -0.97 4.08 -7.93
C GLN A 41 -1.74 2.85 -8.38
N ILE A 42 -3.05 2.86 -8.16
CA ILE A 42 -3.92 1.80 -8.67
C ILE A 42 -4.02 1.95 -10.19
N THR A 43 -3.50 1.00 -10.94
CA THR A 43 -3.51 1.02 -12.40
C THR A 43 -4.80 0.41 -12.95
N PHE A 44 -5.34 -0.60 -12.28
CA PHE A 44 -6.53 -1.30 -12.72
C PHE A 44 -7.38 -1.81 -11.55
N THR A 45 -8.69 -1.91 -11.75
CA THR A 45 -9.63 -2.48 -10.78
C THR A 45 -10.60 -3.43 -11.46
N ARG A 46 -10.91 -4.55 -10.80
CA ARG A 46 -11.88 -5.55 -11.26
C ARG A 46 -12.74 -6.02 -10.10
N VAL A 47 -14.01 -6.27 -10.37
CA VAL A 47 -14.95 -6.97 -9.50
C VAL A 47 -15.46 -8.19 -10.25
N TRP A 48 -15.44 -9.35 -9.60
CA TRP A 48 -16.01 -10.58 -10.10
C TRP A 48 -17.00 -11.12 -9.06
N ALA A 49 -18.29 -11.10 -9.41
CA ALA A 49 -19.35 -11.63 -8.58
C ALA A 49 -19.60 -13.10 -8.94
N GLY A 50 -19.06 -14.02 -8.14
CA GLY A 50 -19.21 -15.45 -8.34
C GLY A 50 -20.31 -16.06 -7.47
N PRO A 51 -20.70 -17.32 -7.75
CA PRO A 51 -21.60 -18.07 -6.88
C PRO A 51 -20.95 -18.32 -5.51
N GLU A 52 -19.66 -18.63 -5.46
CA GLU A 52 -18.97 -19.02 -4.23
C GLU A 52 -18.49 -17.81 -3.40
N TYR A 53 -18.00 -16.77 -4.07
CA TYR A 53 -17.43 -15.57 -3.46
C TYR A 53 -17.48 -14.39 -4.43
N THR A 54 -17.38 -13.18 -3.88
CA THR A 54 -17.11 -11.97 -4.68
C THR A 54 -15.64 -11.60 -4.53
N ARG A 55 -14.95 -11.41 -5.66
CA ARG A 55 -13.54 -10.99 -5.70
C ARG A 55 -13.42 -9.56 -6.17
N VAL A 56 -12.70 -8.76 -5.39
CA VAL A 56 -12.22 -7.43 -5.76
C VAL A 56 -10.72 -7.52 -5.97
N THR A 57 -10.23 -7.02 -7.11
CA THR A 57 -8.80 -6.98 -7.42
C THR A 57 -8.39 -5.54 -7.73
N LEU A 58 -7.36 -5.07 -7.04
CA LEU A 58 -6.70 -3.80 -7.27
C LEU A 58 -5.29 -4.09 -7.77
N GLU A 59 -4.97 -3.64 -8.99
CA GLU A 59 -3.62 -3.71 -9.53
C GLU A 59 -2.91 -2.38 -9.34
N SER A 60 -1.60 -2.40 -9.07
CA SER A 60 -0.78 -1.22 -8.88
C SER A 60 0.61 -1.35 -9.49
N ASN A 61 1.26 -0.20 -9.67
CA ASN A 61 2.64 -0.09 -10.14
C ASN A 61 3.69 -0.39 -9.05
N LEU A 62 3.32 -0.32 -7.78
CA LEU A 62 4.17 -0.57 -6.61
C LEU A 62 3.46 -1.47 -5.59
N PRO A 63 4.18 -2.15 -4.67
CA PRO A 63 3.56 -2.98 -3.64
C PRO A 63 2.48 -2.26 -2.85
N ILE A 64 1.35 -2.93 -2.60
CA ILE A 64 0.21 -2.37 -1.85
C ILE A 64 0.33 -2.79 -0.38
N LYS A 65 0.42 -1.79 0.50
CA LYS A 65 0.24 -1.98 1.94
C LYS A 65 -1.22 -1.70 2.31
N TYR A 66 -1.81 -2.57 3.11
CA TYR A 66 -3.22 -2.45 3.46
C TYR A 66 -3.52 -2.99 4.85
N THR A 67 -4.65 -2.54 5.41
CA THR A 67 -5.30 -3.21 6.53
C THR A 67 -6.72 -3.62 6.15
N LEU A 68 -7.18 -4.74 6.71
CA LEU A 68 -8.50 -5.30 6.46
C LEU A 68 -9.26 -5.38 7.79
N SER A 69 -10.47 -4.83 7.82
CA SER A 69 -11.35 -4.94 8.98
C SER A 69 -12.80 -5.20 8.56
N LEU A 70 -13.57 -5.77 9.49
CA LEU A 70 -14.99 -6.03 9.34
C LEU A 70 -15.74 -5.21 10.39
N GLN A 71 -16.77 -4.50 9.96
CA GLN A 71 -17.72 -3.80 10.83
C GLN A 71 -19.07 -4.51 10.72
N SER A 72 -19.74 -4.82 11.83
CA SER A 72 -20.99 -5.60 11.83
C SER A 72 -22.27 -4.77 12.01
N SER A 73 -22.14 -3.45 12.15
CA SER A 73 -23.26 -2.53 12.40
C SER A 73 -23.05 -1.20 11.68
N PRO A 74 -23.43 -1.07 10.39
CA PRO A 74 -23.92 -2.13 9.50
C PRO A 74 -22.78 -3.04 9.00
N ASP A 75 -23.12 -4.20 8.41
CA ASP A 75 -22.14 -5.14 7.83
C ASP A 75 -21.34 -4.48 6.68
N GLN A 76 -20.04 -4.31 6.89
CA GLN A 76 -19.11 -3.69 5.94
C GLN A 76 -17.73 -4.34 6.00
N VAL A 77 -17.13 -4.55 4.84
CA VAL A 77 -15.68 -4.80 4.71
C VAL A 77 -14.99 -3.47 4.46
N ILE A 78 -13.98 -3.17 5.27
CA ILE A 78 -13.18 -1.96 5.17
C ILE A 78 -11.76 -2.37 4.81
N LEU A 79 -11.28 -1.83 3.69
CA LEU A 79 -9.93 -2.02 3.18
C LEU A 79 -9.24 -0.67 3.13
N ASP A 80 -8.32 -0.43 4.06
CA ASP A 80 -7.53 0.80 4.10
C ASP A 80 -6.22 0.58 3.37
N LEU A 81 -5.92 1.45 2.40
CA LEU A 81 -4.74 1.40 1.55
C LEU A 81 -3.78 2.52 1.94
N GLU A 82 -2.55 2.16 2.30
CA GLU A 82 -1.53 3.12 2.74
C GLU A 82 -0.81 3.76 1.56
N ASN A 83 -0.55 5.07 1.65
CA ASN A 83 0.23 5.84 0.65
C ASN A 83 -0.30 5.70 -0.79
N ILE A 84 -1.61 5.50 -0.93
CA ILE A 84 -2.34 5.44 -2.20
C ILE A 84 -3.33 6.61 -2.25
N GLY A 85 -3.37 7.32 -3.37
CA GLY A 85 -4.38 8.36 -3.65
C GLY A 85 -5.53 7.84 -4.51
N ILE A 86 -6.65 8.57 -4.53
CA ILE A 86 -7.76 8.28 -5.45
C ILE A 86 -7.36 8.76 -6.85
N ASN A 87 -7.36 7.83 -7.80
CA ASN A 87 -7.17 8.11 -9.22
C ASN A 87 -8.36 7.54 -10.03
N PRO A 88 -8.46 7.77 -11.35
CA PRO A 88 -9.61 7.30 -12.14
C PRO A 88 -9.85 5.78 -12.05
N SER A 89 -8.78 4.97 -12.03
CA SER A 89 -8.89 3.52 -11.94
C SER A 89 -9.51 3.07 -10.62
N LEU A 90 -9.05 3.61 -9.49
CA LEU A 90 -9.63 3.33 -8.18
C LEU A 90 -11.03 3.94 -8.05
N GLY A 91 -11.20 5.22 -8.41
CA GLY A 91 -12.46 5.96 -8.31
C GLY A 91 -13.60 5.38 -9.13
N SER A 92 -13.31 4.60 -10.17
CA SER A 92 -14.32 3.87 -10.96
C SER A 92 -14.81 2.56 -10.31
N LEU A 93 -14.15 2.06 -9.27
CA LEU A 93 -14.52 0.77 -8.66
C LEU A 93 -15.98 0.71 -8.17
N PRO A 94 -16.56 1.75 -7.55
CA PRO A 94 -17.96 1.72 -7.14
C PRO A 94 -18.97 1.48 -8.26
N THR A 95 -18.65 1.90 -9.50
CA THR A 95 -19.54 1.68 -10.65
C THR A 95 -19.46 0.26 -11.20
N LYS A 96 -18.47 -0.52 -10.77
CA LYS A 96 -18.25 -1.93 -11.17
C LYS A 96 -18.98 -2.92 -10.25
N ILE A 97 -19.64 -2.45 -9.20
CA ILE A 97 -20.47 -3.30 -8.34
C ILE A 97 -21.78 -3.58 -9.06
N ASP A 98 -21.98 -4.83 -9.46
CA ASP A 98 -23.25 -5.27 -10.05
C ASP A 98 -24.35 -5.22 -8.97
N PRO A 99 -25.51 -4.58 -9.21
CA PRO A 99 -26.65 -4.64 -8.30
C PRO A 99 -27.08 -6.07 -7.92
N LYS A 100 -26.82 -7.05 -8.79
CA LYS A 100 -27.10 -8.48 -8.60
C LYS A 100 -26.01 -9.24 -7.85
N ASP A 101 -24.90 -8.60 -7.49
CA ASP A 101 -23.84 -9.23 -6.68
C ASP A 101 -24.44 -9.82 -5.39
N PRO A 102 -24.21 -11.10 -5.06
CA PRO A 102 -24.87 -11.73 -3.93
C PRO A 102 -24.41 -11.20 -2.56
N LEU A 103 -23.21 -10.59 -2.49
CA LEU A 103 -22.56 -10.24 -1.22
C LEU A 103 -22.37 -8.73 -1.05
N ILE A 104 -21.99 -8.00 -2.09
CA ILE A 104 -21.71 -6.57 -2.02
C ILE A 104 -22.94 -5.78 -2.46
N LYS A 105 -23.38 -4.82 -1.63
CA LYS A 105 -24.46 -3.90 -1.94
C LYS A 105 -23.98 -2.67 -2.71
N LYS A 106 -22.85 -2.09 -2.28
CA LYS A 106 -22.22 -0.92 -2.90
C LYS A 106 -20.79 -0.76 -2.38
N ALA A 107 -19.97 -0.02 -3.11
CA ALA A 107 -18.67 0.42 -2.63
C ALA A 107 -18.64 1.94 -2.44
N ASN A 108 -17.79 2.40 -1.53
CA ASN A 108 -17.45 3.81 -1.34
C ASN A 108 -15.94 3.95 -1.15
N ILE A 109 -15.39 5.07 -1.62
CA ILE A 109 -13.98 5.39 -1.46
C ILE A 109 -13.89 6.75 -0.78
N ALA A 110 -13.05 6.84 0.25
CA ALA A 110 -12.78 8.06 0.99
C ALA A 110 -11.27 8.23 1.22
N TYR A 111 -10.81 9.47 1.32
CA TYR A 111 -9.45 9.75 1.77
C TYR A 111 -9.32 9.48 3.26
N LEU A 112 -8.16 8.96 3.68
CA LEU A 112 -7.73 8.86 5.07
C LEU A 112 -6.87 10.07 5.44
N SER A 113 -6.91 10.47 6.71
CA SER A 113 -6.04 11.54 7.23
C SER A 113 -4.55 11.17 7.22
N SER A 114 -4.24 9.87 7.27
CA SER A 114 -2.88 9.32 7.34
C SER A 114 -2.22 9.07 5.97
N ASN A 115 -2.52 9.89 4.96
CA ASN A 115 -2.03 9.72 3.59
C ASN A 115 -2.38 8.34 3.00
N GLY A 116 -3.67 8.11 2.73
CA GLY A 116 -4.16 6.86 2.17
C GLY A 116 -5.62 6.97 1.75
N VAL A 117 -6.21 5.83 1.41
CA VAL A 117 -7.62 5.75 1.00
C VAL A 117 -8.29 4.55 1.66
N ARG A 118 -9.55 4.76 2.04
CA ARG A 118 -10.43 3.73 2.58
C ARG A 118 -11.40 3.28 1.49
N LEU A 119 -11.35 2.00 1.14
CA LEU A 119 -12.38 1.33 0.36
C LEU A 119 -13.35 0.64 1.32
N THR A 120 -14.59 1.12 1.35
CA THR A 120 -15.67 0.52 2.13
C THR A 120 -16.61 -0.23 1.21
N LEU A 121 -16.80 -1.53 1.46
CA LEU A 121 -17.75 -2.38 0.78
C LEU A 121 -18.91 -2.66 1.73
N ALA A 122 -20.07 -2.06 1.46
CA ALA A 122 -21.29 -2.35 2.21
C ALA A 122 -21.81 -3.73 1.79
N LEU A 123 -22.06 -4.61 2.76
CA LEU A 123 -22.49 -5.98 2.51
C LEU A 123 -24.01 -6.13 2.52
N LYS A 124 -24.50 -7.18 1.87
CA LYS A 124 -25.91 -7.61 1.91
C LYS A 124 -26.19 -8.55 3.09
N SER A 125 -25.17 -9.23 3.58
CA SER A 125 -25.22 -10.18 4.70
C SER A 125 -23.84 -10.30 5.33
N LYS A 126 -23.75 -11.00 6.48
CA LYS A 126 -22.47 -11.36 7.10
C LYS A 126 -21.59 -12.10 6.09
N ALA A 127 -20.29 -11.82 6.14
CA ALA A 127 -19.31 -12.42 5.25
C ALA A 127 -17.96 -12.62 5.97
N VAL A 128 -17.10 -13.43 5.37
CA VAL A 128 -15.73 -13.67 5.81
C VAL A 128 -14.79 -13.14 4.72
N PRO A 129 -14.20 -11.95 4.92
CA PRO A 129 -13.26 -11.39 3.96
C PRO A 129 -11.86 -12.01 4.13
N ARG A 130 -11.15 -12.17 3.02
CA ARG A 130 -9.75 -12.59 2.96
C ARG A 130 -9.03 -11.73 1.95
N ALA A 131 -7.88 -11.19 2.33
CA ALA A 131 -7.07 -10.39 1.43
C ALA A 131 -5.64 -10.93 1.38
N PHE A 132 -5.02 -10.80 0.21
CA PHE A 132 -3.62 -11.17 -0.02
C PHE A 132 -3.04 -10.36 -1.18
N VAL A 133 -1.71 -10.25 -1.20
CA VAL A 133 -0.97 -9.57 -2.24
C VAL A 133 -0.26 -10.58 -3.14
N LEU A 134 -0.21 -10.28 -4.43
CA LEU A 134 0.53 -11.03 -5.44
C LEU A 134 1.61 -10.14 -6.04
N ASP A 135 2.80 -10.70 -6.21
CA ASP A 135 3.88 -10.07 -6.95
C ASP A 135 3.56 -9.94 -8.45
N PRO A 136 4.26 -9.03 -9.16
CA PRO A 136 4.08 -8.87 -10.60
C PRO A 136 4.38 -10.18 -11.34
N MET A 137 3.52 -10.51 -12.31
CA MET A 137 3.69 -11.71 -13.13
C MET A 137 3.21 -11.45 -14.56
N GLY A 138 4.12 -11.64 -15.52
CA GLY A 138 3.86 -11.36 -16.93
C GLY A 138 3.51 -9.89 -17.13
N LYS A 139 2.29 -9.63 -17.64
CA LYS A 139 1.80 -8.26 -17.91
C LYS A 139 1.09 -7.60 -16.73
N PHE A 140 0.91 -8.31 -15.62
CA PHE A 140 0.18 -7.80 -14.46
C PHE A 140 1.16 -7.24 -13.42
N GLY A 141 0.86 -6.06 -12.90
CA GLY A 141 1.59 -5.44 -11.79
C GLY A 141 1.33 -6.12 -10.44
N TYR A 142 1.67 -5.42 -9.36
CA TYR A 142 1.33 -5.85 -8.00
C TYR A 142 -0.19 -5.90 -7.86
N ARG A 143 -0.72 -6.91 -7.19
CA ARG A 143 -2.17 -7.06 -7.03
C ARG A 143 -2.54 -7.28 -5.59
N LEU A 144 -3.48 -6.49 -5.08
CA LEU A 144 -4.23 -6.78 -3.87
C LEU A 144 -5.53 -7.46 -4.27
N VAL A 145 -5.71 -8.69 -3.83
CA VAL A 145 -6.92 -9.49 -4.05
C VAL A 145 -7.68 -9.54 -2.74
N LEU A 146 -8.95 -9.16 -2.76
CA LEU A 146 -9.91 -9.28 -1.66
C LEU A 146 -11.03 -10.20 -2.09
N ASP A 147 -11.12 -11.35 -1.45
CA ASP A 147 -12.22 -12.29 -1.58
C ASP A 147 -13.18 -12.15 -0.41
N ILE A 148 -14.46 -12.10 -0.71
CA ILE A 148 -15.53 -12.02 0.27
C ILE A 148 -16.36 -13.29 0.11
N PHE A 149 -16.34 -14.13 1.14
CA PHE A 149 -17.09 -15.38 1.18
C PHE A 149 -18.31 -15.23 2.08
N PRO A 150 -19.45 -15.88 1.78
CA PRO A 150 -20.45 -16.09 2.80
C PRO A 150 -19.94 -17.09 3.86
N PRO A 151 -20.47 -17.06 5.09
CA PRO A 151 -19.88 -17.77 6.22
C PRO A 151 -19.82 -19.30 6.04
N ASP A 152 -20.81 -19.88 5.36
CA ASP A 152 -20.91 -21.31 5.05
C ASP A 152 -19.84 -21.80 4.07
N ARG A 153 -19.42 -20.95 3.13
CA ARG A 153 -18.42 -21.30 2.10
C ARG A 153 -16.98 -20.98 2.51
N ALA A 154 -16.79 -20.12 3.50
CA ALA A 154 -15.46 -19.69 3.93
C ALA A 154 -14.61 -20.85 4.47
N ALA A 155 -15.20 -21.80 5.19
CA ALA A 155 -14.50 -22.95 5.77
C ALA A 155 -13.83 -23.84 4.70
N ASN A 156 -14.50 -24.03 3.55
CA ASN A 156 -14.02 -24.89 2.46
C ASN A 156 -12.90 -24.22 1.65
N ALA A 157 -12.86 -22.88 1.60
CA ALA A 157 -11.87 -22.14 0.81
C ALA A 157 -10.46 -22.15 1.44
N SER A 158 -10.33 -22.37 2.76
CA SER A 158 -9.03 -22.40 3.45
C SER A 158 -8.15 -23.58 3.04
N GLU A 159 -8.75 -24.69 2.64
CA GLU A 159 -8.03 -25.90 2.21
C GLU A 159 -7.35 -25.69 0.86
N ASN A 160 -7.98 -24.95 -0.06
CA ASN A 160 -7.47 -24.70 -1.41
C ASN A 160 -6.43 -23.56 -1.48
N THR A 161 -6.22 -22.80 -0.40
CA THR A 161 -5.29 -21.64 -0.39
C THR A 161 -3.85 -22.04 -0.04
N MET A 162 -3.63 -23.26 0.49
CA MET A 162 -2.31 -23.74 0.93
C MET A 162 -1.47 -24.39 -0.19
N ILE A 163 -1.93 -24.36 -1.43
CA ILE A 163 -1.33 -25.09 -2.57
C ILE A 163 -0.76 -24.21 -3.70
N HIS A 164 -0.65 -22.90 -3.50
CA HIS A 164 -0.04 -21.99 -4.49
C HIS A 164 0.98 -21.04 -3.86
#